data_AF-A0A925IP28-F1
#
_entry.id   AF-A0A925IP28-F1
#
_cell.length_a   1.000
_cell.length_b   1.000
_cell.length_c   1.000
_cell.angle_alpha   90.00
_cell.angle_beta   90.00
_cell.angle_gamma   90.00
#
_symmetry.space_group_name_H-M   'P 1'
#
loop_
_entity.id
_entity.type
_entity.pdbx_description
1 polymer ?
#
loop_
_entity_poly.entity_id
_entity_poly.type
_entity_poly.pdbx_seq_one_letter_code
_entity_poly.pdbx_strand_id
1 'polypeptide(L)' 'MLTPSSTPVTTAPGRGRGRPRAKRSDPDFEQVTAYIRRNTHRQIKIALLQESEESDFSELVEKLLSEWLRTRT' A
#
# COMPACT_ATOMS: atom_id res chain seq x y z
N MET A 1 -48.16 19.02 25.73
CA MET A 1 -47.30 17.81 25.75
C MET A 1 -45.87 18.27 25.61
N LEU A 2 -45.13 18.38 26.72
CA LEU A 2 -43.72 18.81 26.74
C LEU A 2 -42.83 17.61 26.36
N THR A 3 -42.01 17.75 25.33
CA THR A 3 -40.92 16.80 25.03
C THR A 3 -39.66 17.19 25.81
N PRO A 4 -38.98 16.26 26.50
CA PRO A 4 -37.56 16.41 26.75
C PRO A 4 -36.75 15.61 25.73
N SER A 5 -36.02 16.39 24.94
CA SER A 5 -34.72 16.15 24.32
C SER A 5 -33.97 14.90 24.81
N SER A 6 -33.61 14.01 23.89
CA SER A 6 -32.55 13.04 24.11
C SER A 6 -31.37 13.45 23.23
N THR A 7 -30.29 13.84 23.92
CA THR A 7 -29.00 14.23 23.34
C THR A 7 -28.45 13.17 22.38
N PRO A 8 -27.77 13.58 21.29
CA PRO A 8 -27.06 12.64 20.45
C PRO A 8 -25.88 12.05 21.25
N VAL A 9 -25.87 10.74 21.43
CA VAL A 9 -24.67 10.02 21.85
C VAL A 9 -23.64 10.14 20.73
N THR A 10 -22.71 11.09 20.89
CA THR A 10 -21.47 11.15 20.13
C THR A 10 -20.66 9.90 20.47
N THR A 11 -20.82 8.84 19.69
CA THR A 11 -19.89 7.71 19.69
C THR A 11 -18.57 8.21 19.14
N ALA A 12 -17.60 8.47 20.03
CA ALA A 12 -16.22 8.69 19.66
C ALA A 12 -15.74 7.53 18.76
N PRO A 13 -15.02 7.80 17.64
CA PRO A 13 -14.44 6.73 16.86
C PRO A 13 -13.27 6.17 17.67
N GLY A 14 -13.55 5.13 18.47
CA GLY A 14 -12.54 4.23 18.94
C GLY A 14 -11.82 3.69 17.71
N ARG A 15 -10.64 4.23 17.41
CA ARG A 15 -9.71 3.61 16.46
C ARG A 15 -9.29 2.31 17.13
N GLY A 16 -10.11 1.28 16.93
CA GLY A 16 -9.71 -0.08 17.18
C GLY A 16 -8.33 -0.24 16.57
N ARG A 17 -7.43 -0.88 17.31
CA ARG A 17 -6.07 -1.20 16.88
C ARG A 17 -6.19 -2.23 15.75
N GLY A 18 -6.71 -1.79 14.62
CA GLY A 18 -6.92 -2.56 13.42
C GLY A 18 -5.59 -2.86 12.79
N ARG A 19 -5.58 -3.91 11.96
CA ARG A 19 -4.45 -4.36 11.14
C ARG A 19 -3.64 -3.14 10.64
N PRO A 20 -2.29 -3.17 10.72
CA PRO A 20 -1.46 -2.09 10.22
C PRO A 20 -1.93 -1.64 8.84
N ARG A 21 -1.89 -0.32 8.59
CA ARG A 21 -2.23 0.25 7.28
C ARG A 21 -1.45 -0.49 6.21
N ALA A 22 -2.15 -1.22 5.35
CA ALA A 22 -1.53 -1.85 4.19
C ALA A 22 -1.18 -0.77 3.17
N LYS A 23 -0.22 -1.02 2.27
CA LYS A 23 0.16 -0.10 1.18
C LYS A 23 -1.06 0.47 0.42
N ARG A 24 -2.11 -0.34 0.23
CA ARG A 24 -3.38 0.08 -0.40
C ARG A 24 -4.18 1.16 0.36
N SER A 25 -3.91 1.38 1.64
CA SER A 25 -4.58 2.37 2.49
C SER A 25 -3.73 3.61 2.76
N ASP A 26 -2.55 3.66 2.16
CA ASP A 26 -1.62 4.77 2.24
C ASP A 26 -1.86 5.72 1.04
N PRO A 27 -2.15 7.01 1.27
CA PRO A 27 -2.42 7.97 0.20
C PRO A 27 -1.21 8.25 -0.72
N ASP A 28 0.01 7.92 -0.28
CA ASP A 28 1.22 8.16 -1.07
C ASP A 28 1.47 7.04 -2.11
N PHE A 29 0.69 5.95 -2.07
CA PHE A 29 0.83 4.82 -2.98
C PHE A 29 -0.33 4.73 -3.97
N GLU A 30 -0.01 4.63 -5.27
CA GLU A 30 -0.97 4.34 -6.33
C GLU A 30 -0.86 2.88 -6.79
N GLN A 31 -1.98 2.15 -6.82
CA GLN A 31 -2.00 0.78 -7.31
C GLN A 31 -2.06 0.77 -8.86
N VAL A 32 -0.96 0.36 -9.48
CA VAL A 32 -0.86 0.22 -10.94
C VAL A 32 -0.90 -1.24 -11.40
N THR A 33 -1.45 -1.49 -12.59
CA THR A 33 -1.42 -2.81 -13.25
C THR A 33 -0.73 -2.69 -14.61
N ALA A 34 0.33 -3.48 -14.82
CA ALA A 34 1.10 -3.48 -16.05
C ALA A 34 1.39 -4.90 -16.55
N TYR A 35 1.55 -5.05 -17.87
CA TYR A 35 1.95 -6.32 -18.47
C TYR A 35 3.48 -6.44 -18.50
N ILE A 36 3.99 -7.53 -17.92
CA ILE A 36 5.38 -7.95 -18.05
C ILE A 36 5.45 -9.40 -18.52
N ARG A 37 6.58 -9.82 -19.08
CA ARG A 37 6.78 -11.21 -19.48
C ARG A 37 6.65 -12.14 -18.28
N ARG A 38 5.85 -13.21 -18.41
CA ARG A 38 5.63 -14.20 -17.35
C ARG A 38 6.93 -14.77 -16.78
N ASN A 39 7.91 -15.03 -17.64
CA ASN A 39 9.20 -15.56 -17.22
C ASN A 39 9.97 -14.57 -16.34
N THR A 40 10.01 -13.29 -16.74
CA THR A 40 10.61 -12.20 -15.96
C THR A 40 9.97 -12.08 -14.59
N HIS A 41 8.63 -12.01 -14.52
CA HIS A 41 7.91 -11.95 -13.24
C HIS A 41 8.26 -13.12 -12.31
N ARG A 42 8.34 -14.35 -12.85
CA ARG A 42 8.69 -15.53 -12.07
C ARG A 42 10.12 -15.47 -11.55
N GLN A 43 11.09 -15.12 -12.40
CA GLN A 43 12.50 -15.06 -12.00
C GLN A 43 12.74 -13.99 -10.95
N ILE A 44 12.13 -12.81 -11.08
CA ILE A 44 12.21 -11.74 -10.08
C ILE A 44 11.67 -12.21 -8.74
N LYS A 45 10.50 -12.87 -8.70
CA LYS A 45 9.96 -13.40 -7.44
C LYS A 45 10.88 -14.41 -6.77
N ILE A 46 11.57 -15.24 -7.55
CA ILE A 46 12.55 -16.19 -7.00
C ILE A 46 13.76 -15.44 -6.44
N ALA A 47 14.30 -14.47 -7.20
CA ALA A 47 15.44 -13.67 -6.76
C ALA A 47 15.15 -12.90 -5.46
N LEU A 48 14.00 -12.22 -5.38
CA LEU A 48 13.58 -11.50 -4.17
C LEU A 48 13.42 -12.44 -2.96
N LEU A 49 12.94 -13.66 -3.16
CA LEU A 49 12.85 -14.65 -2.07
C LEU A 49 14.22 -15.15 -1.61
N GLN A 50 15.21 -15.19 -2.50
CA GLN A 50 16.58 -15.64 -2.22
C GLN A 50 17.42 -14.57 -1.53
N GLU A 51 17.19 -13.30 -1.84
CA GLU A 51 17.97 -12.17 -1.29
C GLU A 51 17.69 -11.89 0.20
N SER A 52 16.69 -12.55 0.81
CA SER A 52 16.33 -12.45 2.24
C SER A 52 15.98 -11.06 2.77
N GLU A 53 16.03 -10.03 1.92
CA GLU A 53 15.53 -8.70 2.26
C GLU A 53 14.01 -8.66 2.26
N GLU A 54 13.44 -7.79 3.09
CA GLU A 54 12.01 -7.49 3.18
C GLU A 54 11.46 -6.80 1.91
N SER A 55 12.30 -6.66 0.87
CA SER A 55 12.01 -6.02 -0.40
C SER A 55 10.98 -6.83 -1.20
N ASP A 56 9.79 -6.26 -1.38
CA ASP A 56 8.75 -6.87 -2.21
C ASP A 56 8.80 -6.39 -3.68
N PHE A 57 7.99 -7.02 -4.53
CA PHE A 57 7.94 -6.67 -5.95
C PHE A 57 7.55 -5.20 -6.20
N SER A 58 6.72 -4.60 -5.34
CA SER A 58 6.31 -3.20 -5.49
C SER A 58 7.46 -2.24 -5.20
N GLU A 59 8.31 -2.56 -4.23
CA GLU A 59 9.51 -1.77 -3.91
C GLU A 59 10.56 -1.83 -5.01
N LEU A 60 10.75 -3.02 -5.61
CA LEU A 60 11.61 -3.14 -6.78
C LEU A 60 11.11 -2.29 -7.95
N VAL A 61 9.80 -2.31 -8.23
CA VAL A 61 9.21 -1.49 -9.29
C VAL A 61 9.37 0.00 -8.99
N GLU A 62 9.09 0.43 -7.76
CA GLU A 62 9.27 1.82 -7.32
C GLU A 62 10.72 2.28 -7.53
N LYS A 63 11.70 1.49 -7.09
CA LYS A 63 13.12 1.81 -7.29
C LYS A 63 13.48 1.97 -8.76
N LEU A 64 13.04 1.06 -9.63
CA LEU A 64 13.32 1.12 -11.06
C LEU A 64 12.69 2.36 -11.72
N LEU A 65 11.45 2.72 -11.34
CA LEU A 65 10.77 3.91 -11.85
C LEU A 65 11.42 5.20 -11.36
N SER A 66 11.75 5.27 -10.07
CA SER A 66 12.48 6.37 -9.46
C SER A 66 13.86 6.57 -10.09
N GLU A 67 14.63 5.50 -10.31
CA GLU A 67 15.92 5.56 -11.02
C GLU A 67 15.74 6.03 -12.47
N TRP A 68 14.73 5.53 -13.18
CA TRP A 68 14.43 5.97 -14.54
C TRP A 68 14.08 7.45 -14.63
N LEU A 69 13.32 7.99 -13.67
CA LEU A 69 13.03 9.43 -13.60
C LEU A 69 14.31 10.27 -13.40
N ARG A 70 15.26 9.79 -12.58
CA ARG A 70 16.55 10.46 -12.38
C ARG A 70 17.39 10.53 -13.64
N THR A 71 17.27 9.57 -14.56
CA THR A 71 18.01 9.61 -15.85
C THR A 71 17.48 10.66 -16.83
N ARG A 72 16.33 11.28 -16.55
CA ARG A 72 15.67 12.25 -17.43
C ARG A 72 15.75 13.69 -16.92
N THR A 73 16.28 13.88 -15.73
CA THR A 73 16.50 15.19 -15.11
C THR A 73 17.97 15.55 -15.25
#